data_AF-U1SXD2-F1
#
_entry.id   AF-U1SXD2-F1
#
_cell.length_a   1.000
_cell.length_b   1.000
_cell.length_c   1.000
_cell.angle_alpha   90.00
_cell.angle_beta   90.00
_cell.angle_gamma   90.00
#
_symmetry.space_group_name_H-M   'P 1'
#
loop_
_entity.id
_entity.type
_entity.pdbx_description
1 polymer ?
#
loop_
_entity_poly.entity_id
_entity_poly.type
_entity_poly.pdbx_seq_one_letter_code
_entity_poly.pdbx_strand_id
1 'polypeptide(L)' 'MHVANFQNDLLGFVRGELSHRRGEWREISSAAKVPYFTLSKISNGATKDPRISSIQALTNYFVEHPRTA' A
#
# COMPACT_ATOMS: atom_id res chain seq x y z
N MET A 1 -3.87 -19.38 14.40
CA MET A 1 -2.66 -18.52 14.39
C MET A 1 -2.14 -18.49 12.96
N HIS A 2 -2.15 -17.34 12.29
CA HIS A 2 -1.57 -17.22 10.96
C HIS A 2 -0.19 -16.57 11.10
N VAL A 3 0.85 -17.39 10.95
CA VAL A 3 2.24 -16.95 10.90
C VAL A 3 2.41 -16.21 9.58
N ALA A 4 2.51 -14.88 9.63
CA ALA A 4 2.80 -14.09 8.44
C ALA A 4 4.20 -14.45 7.95
N ASN A 5 4.28 -15.01 6.75
CA ASN A 5 5.54 -15.35 6.10
C ASN A 5 6.17 -14.04 5.59
N PHE A 6 7.03 -13.42 6.41
CA PHE A 6 7.55 -12.06 6.21
C PHE A 6 8.53 -11.89 5.04
N GLN A 7 8.97 -12.97 4.38
CA GLN A 7 10.06 -12.85 3.42
C GLN A 7 9.67 -12.33 2.03
N ASN A 8 8.38 -12.29 1.62
CA ASN A 8 8.00 -11.80 0.27
C ASN A 8 6.53 -11.30 0.14
N ASP A 9 5.91 -10.68 1.16
CA ASP A 9 4.53 -10.16 1.02
C ASP A 9 4.48 -8.64 0.75
N LEU A 10 4.67 -8.26 -0.51
CA LEU A 10 4.54 -6.87 -0.97
C LEU A 10 3.12 -6.32 -0.79
N LEU A 11 2.09 -7.16 -0.95
CA LEU A 11 0.71 -6.73 -0.78
C LEU A 11 0.41 -6.45 0.69
N GLY A 12 0.87 -7.32 1.59
CA GLY A 12 0.81 -7.13 3.03
C GLY A 12 1.55 -5.87 3.48
N PHE A 13 2.75 -5.62 2.95
CA PHE A 13 3.50 -4.39 3.20
C PHE A 13 2.71 -3.14 2.79
N VAL A 14 2.22 -3.09 1.54
CA VAL A 14 1.43 -1.96 1.03
C VAL A 14 0.14 -1.76 1.83
N ARG A 15 -0.55 -2.82 2.22
CA ARG A 15 -1.75 -2.73 3.08
C ARG A 15 -1.42 -2.15 4.45
N GLY A 16 -0.32 -2.59 5.04
CA GLY A 16 0.19 -2.07 6.30
C GLY A 16 0.44 -0.56 6.21
N GLU A 17 1.22 -0.12 5.24
CA GLU A 17 1.52 1.31 5.06
C GLU A 17 0.26 2.15 4.79
N LEU A 18 -0.64 1.68 3.93
CA LEU A 18 -1.92 2.37 3.69
C LEU A 18 -2.78 2.46 4.96
N SER A 19 -2.79 1.42 5.80
CA SER A 19 -3.55 1.45 7.05
C SER A 19 -2.99 2.45 8.06
N HIS A 20 -1.67 2.63 8.12
CA HIS A 20 -1.05 3.59 9.03
C HIS A 20 -1.23 5.04 8.56
N ARG A 21 -1.24 5.26 7.23
CA ARG A 21 -1.24 6.60 6.62
C ARG A 21 -2.61 7.03 6.08
N ARG A 22 -3.72 6.62 6.70
CA ARG A 22 -5.09 6.91 6.21
C ARG A 22 -5.35 8.40 5.99
N GLY A 23 -4.75 9.28 6.79
CA GLY A 23 -4.85 10.73 6.63
C GLY A 23 -4.12 11.29 5.40
N GLU A 24 -3.13 10.59 4.88
CA GLU A 24 -2.24 11.04 3.81
C GLU A 24 -2.64 10.51 2.42
N TRP A 25 -3.71 9.69 2.33
CA TRP A 25 -4.06 8.99 1.09
C TRP A 25 -4.25 9.89 -0.13
N ARG A 26 -4.66 11.16 0.07
CA ARG A 26 -4.78 12.12 -1.04
C ARG A 26 -3.41 12.46 -1.64
N GLU A 27 -2.41 12.66 -0.79
CA GLU A 27 -1.04 12.98 -1.20
C GLU A 27 -0.36 11.76 -1.81
N ILE A 28 -0.48 10.60 -1.14
CA ILE A 28 0.03 9.31 -1.63
C ILE A 28 -0.53 9.01 -3.03
N SER A 29 -1.83 9.21 -3.22
CA SER A 29 -2.49 9.00 -4.52
C SER A 29 -1.88 9.86 -5.63
N SER A 30 -1.63 11.13 -5.33
CA SER A 30 -1.04 12.09 -6.28
C SER A 30 0.41 11.76 -6.60
N ALA A 31 1.21 11.41 -5.58
CA ALA A 31 2.64 11.14 -5.70
C ALA A 31 2.90 9.80 -6.40
N ALA A 32 2.27 8.73 -5.93
CA ALA A 32 2.44 7.38 -6.49
C ALA A 32 1.69 7.17 -7.81
N LYS A 33 0.91 8.15 -8.28
CA LYS A 33 0.05 8.06 -9.49
C LYS A 33 -0.91 6.87 -9.44
N VAL A 34 -1.37 6.51 -8.24
CA VAL A 34 -2.39 5.47 -8.02
C VAL A 34 -3.68 6.15 -7.56
N PRO A 35 -4.84 5.92 -8.22
CA PRO A 35 -6.08 6.57 -7.83
C PRO A 35 -6.46 6.33 -6.37
N TYR A 36 -6.98 7.34 -5.68
CA TYR A 36 -7.39 7.26 -4.28
C TYR A 36 -8.33 6.07 -4.01
N PHE A 37 -9.28 5.84 -4.92
CA PHE A 37 -10.20 4.71 -4.84
C PHE A 37 -9.50 3.35 -4.91
N THR A 38 -8.40 3.26 -5.66
CA THR A 38 -7.54 2.06 -5.70
C THR A 38 -6.83 1.84 -4.37
N LEU A 39 -6.33 2.91 -3.73
CA LEU A 39 -5.73 2.82 -2.38
C LEU A 39 -6.74 2.24 -1.38
N SER A 40 -7.96 2.80 -1.38
CA SER A 40 -9.05 2.33 -0.52
C SER A 40 -9.37 0.85 -0.73
N LYS A 41 -9.50 0.41 -2.00
CA LYS A 41 -9.76 -1.01 -2.31
C LYS A 41 -8.64 -1.94 -1.87
N ILE A 42 -7.38 -1.53 -2.05
CA ILE A 42 -6.21 -2.32 -1.63
C ILE A 42 -6.18 -2.43 -0.11
N SER A 43 -6.30 -1.29 0.59
CA SER A 43 -6.27 -1.22 2.06
C SER A 43 -7.39 -2.05 2.69
N ASN A 44 -8.62 -1.95 2.18
CA ASN A 44 -9.77 -2.71 2.68
C ASN A 44 -9.78 -4.17 2.21
N GLY A 45 -8.84 -4.58 1.36
CA GLY A 45 -8.79 -5.93 0.78
C GLY A 45 -9.95 -6.26 -0.18
N ALA A 46 -10.67 -5.25 -0.67
CA ALA A 46 -11.80 -5.42 -1.59
C ALA A 46 -11.37 -5.95 -2.97
N THR A 47 -10.11 -5.74 -3.35
CA THR A 47 -9.51 -6.34 -4.55
C THR A 47 -8.68 -7.55 -4.14
N LYS A 48 -9.13 -8.75 -4.53
CA LYS A 48 -8.41 -10.02 -4.26
C LYS A 48 -7.02 -10.05 -4.89
N ASP A 49 -6.91 -9.54 -6.12
CA ASP A 49 -5.66 -9.51 -6.89
C ASP A 49 -5.44 -8.11 -7.49
N PRO A 50 -4.77 -7.20 -6.75
CA PRO A 50 -4.48 -5.86 -7.23
C PRO A 50 -3.46 -5.88 -8.37
N ARG A 51 -3.57 -4.93 -9.30
CA ARG A 51 -2.58 -4.80 -10.39
C ARG A 51 -1.17 -4.62 -9.82
N ILE A 52 -0.23 -5.42 -10.32
CA ILE A 52 1.19 -5.39 -9.93
C ILE A 52 1.77 -3.98 -10.07
N SER A 53 1.41 -3.23 -11.13
CA SER A 53 1.89 -1.86 -11.32
C SER A 53 1.48 -0.91 -10.20
N SER A 54 0.28 -1.06 -9.63
CA SER A 54 -0.16 -0.26 -8.48
C SER A 54 0.59 -0.66 -7.21
N ILE A 55 0.81 -1.96 -6.99
CA ILE A 55 1.58 -2.46 -5.84
C ILE A 55 3.04 -1.99 -5.91
N GLN A 56 3.67 -2.06 -7.08
CA GLN A 56 5.03 -1.59 -7.28
C GLN A 56 5.16 -0.08 -7.05
N ALA A 57 4.27 0.73 -7.64
CA ALA A 57 4.30 2.19 -7.47
C ALA A 57 4.15 2.61 -6.00
N LEU A 58 3.24 1.95 -5.26
CA LEU A 58 3.06 2.18 -3.82
C LEU A 58 4.27 1.71 -3.01
N THR A 59 4.83 0.55 -3.36
CA THR A 59 6.03 0.04 -2.70
C THR A 59 7.19 1.02 -2.85
N ASN A 60 7.45 1.49 -4.07
CA ASN A 60 8.49 2.49 -4.33
C ASN A 60 8.28 3.75 -3.49
N TYR A 61 7.05 4.28 -3.50
CA TYR A 61 6.70 5.45 -2.70
C TYR A 61 7.00 5.25 -1.21
N PHE A 62 6.58 4.13 -0.60
CA PHE A 62 6.79 3.88 0.83
C PHE A 62 8.25 3.60 1.19
N VAL A 63 9.04 3.02 0.28
CA VAL A 63 10.48 2.83 0.49
C VAL A 63 11.23 4.17 0.44
N GLU A 64 10.83 5.08 -0.46
CA GLU A 64 11.40 6.42 -0.56
C GLU A 64 10.95 7.35 0.57
N HIS A 65 9.77 7.09 1.15
CA HIS A 65 9.16 7.89 2.22
C HIS A 65 8.93 7.02 3.45
N PRO A 66 9.99 6.50 4.11
CA PRO A 66 9.84 5.63 5.27
C PRO A 66 9.10 6.35 6.39
N ARG A 67 8.41 5.59 7.25
CA ARG A 67 7.71 6.14 8.41
C ARG A 67 8.72 6.90 9.28
N THR A 68 8.41 8.15 9.61
CA THR A 68 9.13 8.88 10.67
C THR A 68 8.83 8.20 12.00
N ALA A 69 9.88 7.86 12.74
CA ALA A 69 9.78 7.22 14.05
C ALA A 69 9.12 8.13 15.10
#